data_AF-A0A7W0FEZ9-F1
#
_entry.id   AF-A0A7W0FEZ9-F1
#
_cell.length_a   1.000
_cell.length_b   1.000
_cell.length_c   1.000
_cell.angle_alpha   90.00
_cell.angle_beta   90.00
_cell.angle_gamma   90.00
#
_symmetry.space_group_name_H-M   'P 1'
#
loop_
_entity.id
_entity.type
_entity.pdbx_description
1 polymer ?
#
loop_
_entity_poly.entity_id
_entity_poly.type
_entity_poly.pdbx_seq_one_letter_code
_entity_poly.pdbx_strand_id
1 'polypeptide(L)'
;MKYKIITIVIILSLLMTSCSLFSDLKSEQPLTDAEMATRVAQLLSTMTTPTSEIDFPPTPTMGLPTTAPTVTPNMVILATSTPVVEVGGELPTSTAMIVLPTLESTPTLAVTLQASPTATLNVPATDPINSLGTPSGTDPMDSNSKWAWPTGADDYIDVQFKDGFMLMTNLSDVAAGWRLPLVGQQVDSYIELTANSGSCSGKDSYGIIFRVPVLKSPDQGYLYQVTCDGYYRLWKWDGKVGDKGLAVSLLNWKQSDKINQGANQTNRLGVKVVDKKITIYMNGVELGSVSDSSYSAGFFGAFVRSGGDSNYTAKLDEMKYWENPK
;
A
#
# COMPACT_ATOMS: atom_id res chain seq x y z
N MET A 1 -69.00 -44.78 6.52
CA MET A 1 -68.98 -44.10 7.83
C MET A 1 -67.67 -44.29 8.62
N LYS A 2 -66.87 -45.33 8.36
CA LYS A 2 -65.59 -45.59 9.06
C LYS A 2 -64.42 -44.64 8.70
N TYR A 3 -64.40 -44.07 7.49
CA TYR A 3 -63.32 -43.15 7.06
C TYR A 3 -63.41 -41.74 7.66
N LYS A 4 -64.60 -41.27 8.07
CA LYS A 4 -64.75 -39.95 8.71
C LYS A 4 -64.24 -39.93 10.15
N ILE A 5 -64.31 -41.06 10.86
CA ILE A 5 -63.83 -41.18 12.25
C ILE A 5 -62.29 -41.15 12.30
N ILE A 6 -61.63 -41.75 11.31
CA ILE A 6 -60.16 -41.78 11.22
C ILE A 6 -59.58 -40.37 10.99
N THR A 7 -60.23 -39.55 10.15
CA THR A 7 -59.77 -38.16 9.92
C THR A 7 -59.94 -37.27 11.16
N ILE A 8 -61.00 -37.48 11.94
CA ILE A 8 -61.26 -36.69 13.16
C ILE A 8 -60.27 -37.06 14.28
N VAL A 9 -59.89 -38.34 14.39
CA VAL A 9 -58.89 -38.79 15.38
C VAL A 9 -57.48 -38.27 15.04
N ILE A 10 -57.10 -38.21 13.76
CA ILE A 10 -55.80 -37.68 13.33
C ILE A 10 -55.71 -36.17 13.58
N ILE A 11 -56.76 -35.40 13.31
CA ILE A 11 -56.80 -33.95 13.57
C ILE A 11 -56.79 -33.64 15.08
N LEU A 12 -57.49 -34.46 15.89
CA LEU A 12 -57.49 -34.30 17.35
C LEU A 12 -56.12 -34.64 17.98
N SER A 13 -55.39 -35.60 17.41
CA SER A 13 -54.02 -35.92 17.85
C SER A 13 -52.97 -34.85 17.48
N LEU A 14 -53.21 -34.08 16.41
CA LEU A 14 -52.35 -32.94 16.04
C LEU A 14 -52.61 -31.69 16.90
N LEU A 15 -53.81 -31.55 17.47
CA LEU A 15 -54.18 -30.42 18.34
C LEU A 15 -53.71 -30.59 19.80
N MET A 16 -53.40 -31.82 20.23
CA MET A 16 -52.93 -32.11 21.60
C MET A 16 -51.40 -32.06 21.75
N THR A 17 -50.64 -31.94 20.67
CA THR A 17 -49.17 -31.80 20.67
C THR A 17 -48.68 -30.35 20.47
N SER A 18 -49.59 -29.38 20.32
CA SER A 18 -49.25 -27.97 20.13
C SER A 18 -49.19 -27.13 21.43
N CYS A 19 -49.55 -27.69 22.59
CA CYS A 19 -49.49 -26.95 23.86
C CYS A 19 -48.13 -26.99 24.58
N SER A 20 -47.15 -27.79 24.13
CA SER A 20 -45.80 -27.80 24.70
C SER A 20 -44.78 -26.93 23.95
N LEU A 21 -45.16 -26.34 22.81
CA LEU A 21 -44.29 -25.50 21.97
C LEU A 21 -44.46 -23.99 22.19
N PHE A 22 -45.36 -23.57 23.09
CA PHE A 22 -45.59 -22.17 23.44
C PHE A 22 -45.10 -21.77 24.85
N SER A 23 -44.44 -22.69 25.57
CA SER A 23 -43.88 -22.38 26.90
C SER A 23 -42.47 -21.75 26.86
N ASP A 24 -41.80 -21.74 25.70
CA ASP A 24 -40.46 -21.14 25.52
C ASP A 24 -40.46 -19.75 24.86
N LEU A 25 -41.62 -19.11 24.72
CA LEU A 25 -41.73 -17.71 24.26
C LEU A 25 -41.86 -16.71 25.42
N LYS A 26 -41.32 -17.02 26.59
CA LYS A 26 -41.30 -16.12 27.74
C LYS A 26 -39.87 -15.85 28.21
N SER A 27 -39.11 -15.11 27.41
CA SER A 27 -37.90 -14.44 27.87
C SER A 27 -37.64 -13.15 27.10
N GLU A 28 -38.54 -12.18 27.24
CA GLU A 28 -38.20 -10.76 27.06
C GLU A 28 -39.17 -9.93 27.89
N GLN A 29 -39.02 -10.05 29.21
CA GLN A 29 -39.63 -9.13 30.13
C GLN A 29 -38.66 -7.94 30.24
N PRO A 30 -39.08 -6.69 29.98
CA PRO A 30 -38.21 -5.54 30.15
C PRO A 30 -37.78 -5.47 31.61
N LEU A 31 -36.46 -5.40 31.83
CA LEU A 31 -35.86 -5.22 33.15
C LEU A 31 -36.46 -3.98 33.80
N THR A 32 -36.87 -4.10 35.06
CA THR A 32 -37.41 -2.95 35.80
C THR A 32 -36.29 -1.97 36.15
N ASP A 33 -36.60 -0.68 36.23
CA ASP A 33 -35.60 0.38 36.52
C ASP A 33 -34.79 0.12 37.80
N ALA A 34 -35.37 -0.58 38.78
CA ALA A 34 -34.71 -0.99 40.03
C ALA A 34 -33.61 -2.06 39.81
N GLU A 35 -33.80 -2.96 38.85
CA GLU A 35 -32.82 -4.01 38.50
C GLU A 35 -31.65 -3.42 37.69
N MET A 36 -31.93 -2.43 36.85
CA MET A 36 -30.92 -1.70 36.08
C MET A 36 -29.99 -0.89 37.00
N ALA A 37 -30.55 -0.21 38.01
CA ALA A 37 -29.77 0.56 38.99
C ALA A 37 -28.82 -0.32 39.84
N THR A 38 -29.26 -1.54 40.18
CA THR A 38 -28.45 -2.48 40.97
C THR A 38 -27.27 -3.03 40.16
N ARG A 39 -27.42 -3.24 38.86
CA ARG A 39 -26.34 -3.67 37.96
C ARG A 39 -25.30 -2.58 37.72
N VAL A 40 -25.74 -1.32 37.63
CA VAL A 40 -24.82 -0.16 37.54
C VAL A 40 -23.97 -0.03 38.81
N ALA A 41 -24.57 -0.20 40.00
CA ALA A 41 -23.83 -0.18 41.26
C ALA A 41 -22.81 -1.32 41.39
N GLN A 42 -23.13 -2.53 40.89
CA GLN A 42 -22.18 -3.65 40.87
C GLN A 42 -21.00 -3.41 39.92
N LEU A 43 -21.22 -2.81 38.75
CA LEU A 43 -20.15 -2.50 37.79
C LEU A 43 -19.21 -1.39 38.28
N LEU A 44 -19.75 -0.38 38.96
CA LEU A 44 -18.94 0.70 39.56
C LEU A 44 -18.08 0.19 40.73
N SER A 45 -18.52 -0.84 41.46
CA SER A 45 -17.76 -1.40 42.58
C SER A 45 -16.61 -2.34 42.15
N THR A 46 -16.55 -2.79 40.90
CA THR A 46 -15.49 -3.68 40.39
C THR A 46 -14.36 -2.96 39.66
N MET A 47 -14.41 -1.63 39.54
CA MET A 47 -13.38 -0.81 38.86
C MET A 47 -12.37 -0.13 39.79
N THR A 48 -12.29 -0.50 41.06
CA THR A 48 -11.21 -0.01 41.94
C THR A 48 -9.99 -0.91 41.84
N THR A 49 -9.21 -0.72 40.78
CA THR A 49 -7.81 -1.19 40.74
C THR A 49 -6.97 -0.19 41.54
N PRO A 50 -6.27 -0.58 42.61
CA PRO A 50 -5.36 0.33 43.30
C PRO A 50 -4.23 0.75 42.34
N THR A 51 -4.12 2.05 42.09
CA THR A 51 -3.01 2.66 41.35
C THR A 51 -1.75 2.50 42.19
N SER A 52 -0.92 1.51 41.87
CA SER A 52 0.47 1.48 42.33
C SER A 52 1.21 2.64 41.68
N GLU A 53 1.70 3.54 42.53
CA GLU A 53 2.57 4.66 42.18
C GLU A 53 3.87 4.11 41.57
N ILE A 54 4.09 4.37 40.29
CA ILE A 54 5.34 4.06 39.59
C ILE A 54 6.27 5.25 39.82
N ASP A 55 7.27 5.04 40.67
CA ASP A 55 8.39 5.96 40.88
C ASP A 55 9.28 5.95 39.62
N PHE A 56 9.38 7.10 38.96
CA PHE A 56 10.20 7.26 37.75
C PHE A 56 11.60 7.77 38.14
N PRO A 57 12.68 7.06 37.77
CA PRO A 57 14.03 7.60 37.96
C PRO A 57 14.27 8.84 37.08
N PRO A 58 15.11 9.80 37.52
CA PRO A 58 15.34 11.04 36.78
C PRO A 58 15.97 10.78 35.41
N THR A 59 15.35 11.37 34.39
CA THR A 59 15.79 11.36 32.99
C THR A 59 17.17 12.03 32.84
N PRO A 60 18.13 11.44 32.10
CA PRO A 60 19.41 12.09 31.82
C PRO A 60 19.21 13.31 30.91
N THR A 61 19.72 14.46 31.36
CA THR A 61 19.83 15.69 30.57
C THR A 61 20.83 15.50 29.43
N MET A 62 20.35 15.50 28.19
CA MET A 62 21.23 15.57 27.00
C MET A 62 21.91 16.93 26.93
N GLY A 63 23.23 16.94 26.74
CA GLY A 63 24.03 18.13 26.50
C GLY A 63 23.70 18.81 25.17
N LEU A 64 23.92 20.13 25.12
CA LEU A 64 23.74 20.96 23.93
C LEU A 64 24.58 20.46 22.74
N PRO A 65 24.04 20.49 21.51
CA PRO A 65 24.81 20.18 20.31
C PRO A 65 25.82 21.31 19.98
N THR A 66 27.08 20.94 19.84
CA THR A 66 28.15 21.76 19.25
C THR A 66 27.89 21.92 17.76
N THR A 67 27.74 23.16 17.29
CA THR A 67 27.58 23.50 15.87
C THR A 67 28.90 23.30 15.11
N ALA A 68 28.87 22.54 14.01
CA ALA A 68 29.94 22.45 13.02
C ALA A 68 29.89 23.64 12.03
N PRO A 69 31.03 24.05 11.44
CA PRO A 69 31.09 25.23 10.59
C PRO A 69 30.37 25.04 9.24
N THR A 70 29.63 26.07 8.85
CA THR A 70 28.94 26.23 7.56
C THR A 70 29.95 26.34 6.41
N VAL A 71 29.80 25.49 5.39
CA VAL A 71 30.50 25.62 4.11
C VAL A 71 29.62 26.44 3.16
N THR A 72 30.07 27.64 2.82
CA THR A 72 29.42 28.54 1.85
C THR A 72 29.66 28.00 0.43
N PRO A 73 28.63 27.73 -0.39
CA PRO A 73 28.84 27.38 -1.79
C PRO A 73 29.18 28.63 -2.62
N ASN A 74 30.28 28.55 -3.37
CA ASN A 74 30.64 29.54 -4.39
C ASN A 74 29.56 29.59 -5.49
N MET A 75 28.94 30.75 -5.69
CA MET A 75 28.12 31.03 -6.87
C MET A 75 29.02 31.29 -8.08
N VAL A 76 28.87 30.49 -9.13
CA VAL A 76 29.40 30.78 -10.47
C VAL A 76 28.34 31.59 -11.21
N ILE A 77 28.62 32.87 -11.47
CA ILE A 77 27.73 33.76 -12.22
C ILE A 77 27.94 33.48 -13.72
N LEU A 78 26.90 32.98 -14.39
CA LEU A 78 26.88 32.82 -15.84
C LEU A 78 26.42 34.15 -16.47
N ALA A 79 27.33 34.85 -17.15
CA ALA A 79 27.03 36.10 -17.84
C ALA A 79 26.03 35.85 -18.98
N THR A 80 24.87 36.51 -18.91
CA THR A 80 23.83 36.47 -19.94
C THR A 80 24.05 37.66 -20.88
N SER A 81 24.34 37.40 -22.16
CA SER A 81 24.52 38.44 -23.19
C SER A 81 23.16 38.95 -23.69
N THR A 82 22.88 40.23 -23.48
CA THR A 82 21.72 40.94 -24.02
C THR A 82 22.00 41.34 -25.49
N PRO A 83 21.10 41.11 -26.45
CA PRO A 83 21.27 41.64 -27.80
C PRO A 83 20.84 43.10 -27.87
N VAL A 84 21.70 43.94 -28.45
CA VAL A 84 21.42 45.33 -28.82
C VAL A 84 20.63 45.33 -30.14
N VAL A 85 19.51 46.04 -30.15
CA VAL A 85 18.75 46.36 -31.37
C VAL A 85 19.32 47.64 -31.95
N GLU A 86 19.88 47.58 -33.15
CA GLU A 86 20.23 48.76 -33.94
C GLU A 86 19.34 48.81 -35.18
N VAL A 87 18.60 49.92 -35.31
CA VAL A 87 17.73 50.28 -36.43
C VAL A 87 18.57 51.08 -37.43
N GLY A 88 18.63 50.64 -38.68
CA GLY A 88 19.23 51.40 -39.76
C GLY A 88 18.94 50.76 -41.11
N GLY A 89 18.15 51.44 -41.94
CA GLY A 89 17.80 50.98 -43.29
C GLY A 89 18.86 51.31 -44.33
N GLU A 90 18.88 50.51 -45.41
CA GLU A 90 18.77 50.96 -46.82
C GLU A 90 18.88 49.73 -47.73
N LEU A 91 18.13 49.77 -48.84
CA LEU A 91 18.16 48.78 -49.92
C LEU A 91 19.37 49.08 -50.82
N PRO A 92 20.07 48.05 -51.35
CA PRO A 92 20.14 47.98 -52.81
C PRO A 92 20.14 46.56 -53.40
N THR A 93 19.58 46.49 -54.60
CA THR A 93 19.73 45.45 -55.62
C THR A 93 21.16 45.41 -56.18
N SER A 94 21.79 44.23 -56.35
CA SER A 94 22.53 43.81 -57.58
C SER A 94 23.38 42.52 -57.38
N THR A 95 23.03 41.50 -58.18
CA THR A 95 23.87 40.67 -59.07
C THR A 95 25.21 40.05 -58.61
N ALA A 96 25.15 38.71 -58.46
CA ALA A 96 26.11 37.65 -58.85
C ALA A 96 27.56 37.61 -58.33
N MET A 97 27.93 36.46 -57.73
CA MET A 97 28.91 35.49 -58.28
C MET A 97 28.77 34.15 -57.54
N ILE A 98 28.71 33.05 -58.29
CA ILE A 98 28.71 31.68 -57.76
C ILE A 98 30.18 31.29 -57.55
N VAL A 99 30.57 31.07 -56.30
CA VAL A 99 31.84 30.43 -55.95
C VAL A 99 31.50 29.10 -55.29
N LEU A 100 31.87 28.00 -55.95
CA LEU A 100 31.62 26.65 -55.45
C LEU A 100 32.78 26.24 -54.52
N PRO A 101 32.55 26.02 -53.21
CA PRO A 101 33.62 25.56 -52.33
C PRO A 101 33.92 24.08 -52.60
N THR A 102 35.19 23.80 -52.86
CA THR A 102 35.75 22.44 -52.94
C THR A 102 35.81 21.87 -51.52
N LEU A 103 35.16 20.73 -51.27
CA LEU A 103 35.15 20.08 -49.95
C LEU A 103 36.45 19.31 -49.73
N GLU A 104 37.25 19.77 -48.78
CA GLU A 104 38.46 19.10 -48.31
C GLU A 104 38.09 18.12 -47.20
N SER A 105 38.39 16.82 -47.38
CA SER A 105 38.01 15.76 -46.44
C SER A 105 38.89 15.82 -45.19
N THR A 106 38.31 16.25 -44.07
CA THR A 106 38.93 16.17 -42.74
C THR A 106 38.82 14.73 -42.20
N PRO A 107 39.89 14.11 -41.66
CA PRO A 107 39.82 12.76 -41.12
C PRO A 107 38.98 12.70 -39.84
N THR A 108 37.95 11.86 -39.85
CA THR A 108 37.09 11.56 -38.69
C THR A 108 37.85 10.76 -37.64
N LEU A 109 37.98 11.30 -36.43
CA LEU A 109 38.49 10.56 -35.27
C LEU A 109 37.49 9.47 -34.88
N ALA A 110 37.93 8.21 -34.88
CA ALA A 110 37.13 7.08 -34.41
C ALA A 110 37.04 7.12 -32.88
N VAL A 111 35.83 7.40 -32.37
CA VAL A 111 35.51 7.30 -30.94
C VAL A 111 35.39 5.81 -30.59
N THR A 112 36.39 5.28 -29.89
CA THR A 112 36.29 3.98 -29.24
C THR A 112 35.37 4.10 -28.03
N LEU A 113 34.15 3.58 -28.13
CA LEU A 113 33.22 3.48 -27.01
C LEU A 113 33.76 2.46 -26.00
N GLN A 114 34.39 2.96 -24.93
CA GLN A 114 34.78 2.16 -23.78
C GLN A 114 33.50 1.71 -23.05
N ALA A 115 33.35 0.41 -22.81
CA ALA A 115 32.21 -0.12 -22.07
C ALA A 115 32.19 0.48 -20.65
N SER A 116 31.08 1.13 -20.31
CA SER A 116 30.81 1.66 -18.98
C SER A 116 30.65 0.49 -17.97
N PRO A 117 31.19 0.58 -16.75
CA PRO A 117 31.02 -0.47 -15.75
C PRO A 117 29.53 -0.66 -15.44
N THR A 118 29.05 -1.88 -15.58
CA THR A 118 27.69 -2.27 -15.19
C THR A 118 27.51 -2.00 -13.70
N ALA A 119 26.59 -1.10 -13.35
CA ALA A 119 26.23 -0.83 -11.96
C ALA A 119 25.80 -2.14 -11.29
N THR A 120 26.61 -2.62 -10.36
CA THR A 120 26.25 -3.76 -9.52
C THR A 120 25.22 -3.24 -8.51
N LEU A 121 23.95 -3.64 -8.65
CA LEU A 121 22.92 -3.33 -7.66
C LEU A 121 23.42 -3.77 -6.28
N ASN A 122 23.60 -2.83 -5.36
CA ASN A 122 24.02 -3.11 -3.98
C ASN A 122 22.83 -3.67 -3.19
N VAL A 123 22.51 -4.94 -3.41
CA VAL A 123 21.42 -5.66 -2.74
C VAL A 123 21.93 -6.19 -1.38
N PRO A 124 21.21 -5.97 -0.27
CA PRO A 124 21.61 -6.53 1.03
C PRO A 124 21.74 -8.06 0.98
N ALA A 125 22.69 -8.63 1.71
CA ALA A 125 22.85 -10.10 1.77
C ALA A 125 21.60 -10.80 2.34
N THR A 126 20.80 -10.09 3.13
CA THR A 126 19.53 -10.57 3.70
C THR A 126 18.36 -10.58 2.73
N ASP A 127 18.55 -10.05 1.52
CA ASP A 127 17.46 -9.90 0.57
C ASP A 127 16.99 -11.26 0.04
N PRO A 128 15.67 -11.57 0.10
CA PRO A 128 15.12 -12.81 -0.45
C PRO A 128 15.54 -13.07 -1.90
N ILE A 129 15.67 -12.04 -2.75
CA ILE A 129 15.96 -12.21 -4.18
C ILE A 129 17.30 -12.91 -4.44
N ASN A 130 18.25 -12.86 -3.48
CA ASN A 130 19.53 -13.57 -3.59
C ASN A 130 19.37 -15.10 -3.65
N SER A 131 18.24 -15.62 -3.17
CA SER A 131 17.94 -17.06 -3.13
C SER A 131 16.83 -17.52 -4.07
N LEU A 132 15.98 -16.60 -4.55
CA LEU A 132 14.73 -16.95 -5.26
C LEU A 132 14.90 -17.14 -6.77
N GLY A 133 16.04 -16.73 -7.34
CA GLY A 133 16.27 -16.78 -8.78
C GLY A 133 15.35 -15.82 -9.55
N THR A 134 14.99 -16.19 -10.78
CA THR A 134 14.18 -15.34 -11.68
C THR A 134 12.72 -15.25 -11.22
N PRO A 135 12.09 -14.06 -11.22
CA PRO A 135 10.66 -13.91 -10.93
C PRO A 135 9.78 -14.75 -11.86
N SER A 136 8.69 -15.30 -11.32
CA SER A 136 7.61 -15.92 -12.10
C SER A 136 6.92 -14.91 -13.01
N GLY A 137 6.85 -13.65 -12.58
CA GLY A 137 6.40 -12.55 -13.43
C GLY A 137 6.88 -11.19 -12.94
N THR A 138 7.02 -10.28 -13.89
CA THR A 138 7.40 -8.87 -13.68
C THR A 138 6.50 -7.95 -14.49
N ASP A 139 6.13 -6.82 -13.91
CA ASP A 139 5.50 -5.67 -14.56
C ASP A 139 6.31 -4.40 -14.23
N PRO A 140 6.85 -3.71 -15.25
CA PRO A 140 7.59 -2.46 -15.06
C PRO A 140 6.68 -1.24 -14.83
N MET A 141 5.36 -1.42 -14.70
CA MET A 141 4.41 -0.34 -14.40
C MET A 141 4.44 0.85 -15.38
N ASP A 142 5.01 0.68 -16.57
CA ASP A 142 5.06 1.70 -17.62
C ASP A 142 3.70 1.91 -18.31
N SER A 143 2.85 0.88 -18.32
CA SER A 143 1.52 0.90 -18.93
C SER A 143 0.58 -0.13 -18.30
N ASN A 144 -0.72 0.01 -18.55
CA ASN A 144 -1.71 -0.95 -18.06
C ASN A 144 -1.68 -2.31 -18.78
N SER A 145 -0.94 -2.45 -19.89
CA SER A 145 -1.13 -3.56 -20.83
C SER A 145 -0.52 -4.88 -20.38
N LYS A 146 0.62 -4.85 -19.66
CA LYS A 146 1.42 -6.05 -19.35
C LYS A 146 0.65 -7.04 -18.47
N TRP A 147 0.04 -6.57 -17.39
CA TRP A 147 -0.83 -7.36 -16.52
C TRP A 147 -2.30 -6.93 -16.55
N ALA A 148 -2.72 -6.14 -17.54
CA ALA A 148 -4.09 -5.64 -17.69
C ALA A 148 -4.63 -4.94 -16.40
N TRP A 149 -3.89 -3.93 -15.93
CA TRP A 149 -4.28 -3.13 -14.77
C TRP A 149 -5.55 -2.31 -15.05
N PRO A 150 -6.56 -2.33 -14.15
CA PRO A 150 -7.69 -1.41 -14.25
C PRO A 150 -7.23 0.04 -14.05
N THR A 151 -7.69 0.95 -14.92
CA THR A 151 -7.34 2.38 -14.91
C THR A 151 -8.55 3.26 -14.64
N GLY A 152 -8.31 4.53 -14.34
CA GLY A 152 -9.33 5.54 -14.11
C GLY A 152 -9.83 5.58 -12.67
N ALA A 153 -10.71 6.55 -12.43
CA ALA A 153 -11.25 6.89 -11.12
C ALA A 153 -12.40 5.97 -10.71
N ASP A 154 -12.46 5.65 -9.43
CA ASP A 154 -13.65 5.22 -8.70
C ASP A 154 -13.84 6.07 -7.43
N ASP A 155 -14.66 5.60 -6.49
CA ASP A 155 -14.96 6.31 -5.25
C ASP A 155 -13.74 6.44 -4.30
N TYR A 156 -12.67 5.67 -4.51
CA TYR A 156 -11.54 5.57 -3.58
C TYR A 156 -10.22 6.04 -4.18
N ILE A 157 -9.97 5.73 -5.45
CA ILE A 157 -8.71 6.00 -6.13
C ILE A 157 -8.88 6.33 -7.62
N ASP A 158 -7.90 7.05 -8.16
CA ASP A 158 -7.67 7.17 -9.60
C ASP A 158 -6.32 6.55 -9.98
N VAL A 159 -6.30 5.80 -11.08
CA VAL A 159 -5.11 5.14 -11.60
C VAL A 159 -4.81 5.59 -13.02
N GLN A 160 -3.63 6.16 -13.20
CA GLN A 160 -3.11 6.61 -14.49
C GLN A 160 -1.70 6.06 -14.70
N PHE A 161 -1.28 5.92 -15.95
CA PHE A 161 0.09 5.56 -16.31
C PHE A 161 0.75 6.74 -16.99
N LYS A 162 1.86 7.22 -16.42
CA LYS A 162 2.55 8.41 -16.90
C LYS A 162 4.01 8.42 -16.45
N ASP A 163 4.90 8.88 -17.33
CA ASP A 163 6.33 9.08 -17.06
C ASP A 163 7.05 7.80 -16.56
N GLY A 164 6.60 6.62 -17.00
CA GLY A 164 7.16 5.32 -16.59
C GLY A 164 6.65 4.79 -15.26
N PHE A 165 5.59 5.39 -14.69
CA PHE A 165 5.01 4.95 -13.43
C PHE A 165 3.50 4.70 -13.57
N MET A 166 2.98 3.81 -12.73
CA MET A 166 1.57 3.85 -12.36
C MET A 166 1.39 4.89 -11.26
N LEU A 167 0.64 5.95 -11.55
CA LEU A 167 0.21 6.96 -10.59
C LEU A 167 -1.09 6.48 -9.95
N MET A 168 -1.04 6.20 -8.65
CA MET A 168 -2.22 5.81 -7.87
C MET A 168 -2.54 6.93 -6.88
N THR A 169 -3.63 7.65 -7.16
CA THR A 169 -4.08 8.79 -6.37
C THR A 169 -5.24 8.39 -5.48
N ASN A 170 -5.14 8.63 -4.17
CA ASN A 170 -6.27 8.45 -3.26
C ASN A 170 -7.25 9.62 -3.39
N LEU A 171 -8.53 9.28 -3.56
CA LEU A 171 -9.66 10.21 -3.68
C LEU A 171 -10.56 10.21 -2.43
N SER A 172 -10.41 9.20 -1.56
CA SER A 172 -11.15 9.10 -0.29
C SER A 172 -10.36 9.71 0.87
N ASP A 173 -11.06 10.43 1.74
CA ASP A 173 -10.56 10.99 3.00
C ASP A 173 -10.49 9.95 4.14
N VAL A 174 -11.36 8.93 4.10
CA VAL A 174 -11.52 7.95 5.18
C VAL A 174 -10.99 6.57 4.84
N ALA A 175 -10.85 6.21 3.56
CA ALA A 175 -10.58 4.85 3.11
C ALA A 175 -9.34 4.73 2.21
N ALA A 176 -8.70 3.56 2.30
CA ALA A 176 -7.71 3.16 1.31
C ALA A 176 -8.43 2.70 0.04
N GLY A 177 -7.80 2.82 -1.12
CA GLY A 177 -8.27 2.18 -2.35
C GLY A 177 -7.16 1.36 -2.99
N TRP A 178 -7.55 0.32 -3.73
CA TRP A 178 -6.64 -0.64 -4.33
C TRP A 178 -7.04 -1.03 -5.75
N ARG A 179 -6.03 -1.42 -6.54
CA ARG A 179 -6.21 -2.11 -7.82
C ARG A 179 -5.48 -3.44 -7.80
N LEU A 180 -6.06 -4.39 -8.50
CA LEU A 180 -5.46 -5.69 -8.76
C LEU A 180 -5.39 -5.88 -10.28
N PRO A 181 -4.25 -6.35 -10.81
CA PRO A 181 -4.13 -6.72 -12.20
C PRO A 181 -4.75 -8.10 -12.49
N LEU A 182 -4.83 -8.46 -13.76
CA LEU A 182 -5.22 -9.80 -14.21
C LEU A 182 -4.02 -10.76 -14.18
N VAL A 183 -3.52 -11.05 -12.98
CA VAL A 183 -2.49 -12.07 -12.72
C VAL A 183 -3.13 -13.29 -12.06
N GLY A 184 -2.56 -14.48 -12.29
CA GLY A 184 -3.03 -15.73 -11.69
C GLY A 184 -3.01 -15.70 -10.16
N GLN A 185 -3.91 -16.49 -9.55
CA GLN A 185 -4.02 -16.61 -8.11
C GLN A 185 -2.72 -17.17 -7.50
N GLN A 186 -2.28 -16.59 -6.39
CA GLN A 186 -1.08 -16.97 -5.66
C GLN A 186 -1.42 -17.77 -4.40
N VAL A 187 -0.62 -18.78 -4.07
CA VAL A 187 -0.75 -19.59 -2.84
C VAL A 187 0.43 -19.29 -1.92
N ASP A 188 1.58 -19.90 -2.22
CA ASP A 188 2.88 -19.57 -1.64
C ASP A 188 3.60 -18.66 -2.63
N SER A 189 3.93 -17.45 -2.20
CA SER A 189 4.49 -16.43 -3.10
C SER A 189 5.39 -15.44 -2.38
N TYR A 190 6.37 -14.90 -3.10
CA TYR A 190 7.05 -13.67 -2.71
C TYR A 190 6.61 -12.58 -3.69
N ILE A 191 6.06 -11.48 -3.20
CA ILE A 191 5.59 -10.35 -4.02
C ILE A 191 6.41 -9.13 -3.64
N GLU A 192 6.97 -8.44 -4.63
CA GLU A 192 7.67 -7.18 -4.45
C GLU A 192 6.98 -6.04 -5.18
N LEU A 193 6.97 -4.86 -4.54
CA LEU A 193 6.55 -3.60 -5.13
C LEU A 193 7.64 -2.56 -4.88
N THR A 194 8.17 -1.98 -5.96
CA THR A 194 8.99 -0.77 -5.92
C THR A 194 8.08 0.44 -6.11
N ALA A 195 8.10 1.36 -5.15
CA ALA A 195 7.29 2.57 -5.19
C ALA A 195 8.12 3.79 -4.79
N ASN A 196 7.88 4.90 -5.49
CA ASN A 196 8.33 6.22 -5.10
C ASN A 196 7.20 6.97 -4.38
N SER A 197 7.53 7.54 -3.23
CA SER A 197 6.58 8.13 -2.31
C SER A 197 5.92 9.41 -2.84
N GLY A 198 6.39 10.00 -3.95
CA GLY A 198 5.78 11.18 -4.56
C GLY A 198 5.79 12.39 -3.63
N SER A 199 4.72 13.18 -3.59
CA SER A 199 4.58 14.32 -2.66
C SER A 199 4.18 13.90 -1.23
N CYS A 200 4.62 12.71 -0.81
CA CYS A 200 4.33 12.07 0.48
C CYS A 200 4.51 13.00 1.68
N SER A 201 3.52 13.04 2.58
CA SER A 201 3.61 13.77 3.84
C SER A 201 3.01 13.00 5.02
N GLY A 202 3.63 13.10 6.20
CA GLY A 202 3.11 12.51 7.44
C GLY A 202 2.70 11.04 7.28
N LYS A 203 1.39 10.78 7.43
CA LYS A 203 0.78 9.43 7.41
C LYS A 203 0.28 8.98 6.04
N ASP A 204 0.52 9.75 4.98
CA ASP A 204 0.28 9.29 3.61
C ASP A 204 1.00 7.94 3.41
N SER A 205 0.36 7.03 2.69
CA SER A 205 0.79 5.64 2.70
C SER A 205 0.42 4.88 1.45
N TYR A 206 1.19 3.83 1.20
CA TYR A 206 1.04 2.95 0.05
C TYR A 206 1.45 1.54 0.45
N GLY A 207 1.12 0.57 -0.40
CA GLY A 207 1.66 -0.76 -0.22
C GLY A 207 1.01 -1.84 -1.07
N ILE A 208 1.12 -3.07 -0.57
CA ILE A 208 0.70 -4.29 -1.26
C ILE A 208 -0.57 -4.83 -0.62
N ILE A 209 -1.59 -5.11 -1.43
CA ILE A 209 -2.74 -5.95 -1.06
C ILE A 209 -2.51 -7.35 -1.62
N PHE A 210 -2.73 -8.40 -0.84
CA PHE A 210 -2.44 -9.78 -1.26
C PHE A 210 -3.36 -10.81 -0.61
N ARG A 211 -3.40 -12.01 -1.22
CA ARG A 211 -4.37 -13.08 -0.94
C ARG A 211 -5.81 -12.59 -0.93
N VAL A 212 -6.17 -11.76 -1.91
CA VAL A 212 -7.55 -11.36 -2.17
C VAL A 212 -8.31 -12.56 -2.74
N PRO A 213 -9.34 -13.11 -2.08
CA PRO A 213 -9.94 -14.39 -2.51
C PRO A 213 -10.68 -14.30 -3.85
N VAL A 214 -11.32 -13.15 -4.14
CA VAL A 214 -12.16 -12.97 -5.33
C VAL A 214 -11.72 -11.72 -6.09
N LEU A 215 -11.11 -11.90 -7.28
CA LEU A 215 -10.60 -10.78 -8.07
C LEU A 215 -11.67 -9.74 -8.42
N LYS A 216 -12.88 -10.20 -8.78
CA LYS A 216 -14.00 -9.33 -9.19
C LYS A 216 -14.69 -8.60 -8.03
N SER A 217 -14.44 -9.03 -6.80
CA SER A 217 -14.97 -8.41 -5.58
C SER A 217 -13.85 -8.40 -4.54
N PRO A 218 -12.87 -7.49 -4.69
CA PRO A 218 -11.68 -7.48 -3.84
C PRO A 218 -12.00 -6.85 -2.47
N ASP A 219 -12.99 -7.38 -1.77
CA ASP A 219 -13.53 -6.91 -0.50
C ASP A 219 -12.85 -7.55 0.73
N GLN A 220 -11.87 -8.42 0.51
CA GLN A 220 -11.13 -9.16 1.53
C GLN A 220 -9.66 -9.29 1.11
N GLY A 221 -8.75 -9.27 2.07
CA GLY A 221 -7.32 -9.51 1.81
C GLY A 221 -6.42 -9.07 2.96
N TYR A 222 -5.12 -9.31 2.81
CA TYR A 222 -4.10 -8.74 3.69
C TYR A 222 -3.48 -7.50 3.03
N LEU A 223 -3.09 -6.53 3.85
CA LEU A 223 -2.49 -5.29 3.41
C LEU A 223 -1.20 -5.03 4.20
N TYR A 224 -0.09 -4.95 3.46
CA TYR A 224 1.19 -4.48 3.98
C TYR A 224 1.33 -3.00 3.66
N GLN A 225 1.32 -2.16 4.70
CA GLN A 225 1.27 -0.71 4.58
C GLN A 225 2.54 -0.06 5.08
N VAL A 226 3.00 0.97 4.37
CA VAL A 226 4.13 1.82 4.74
C VAL A 226 3.73 3.28 4.63
N THR A 227 4.09 4.09 5.62
CA THR A 227 3.80 5.52 5.68
C THR A 227 5.05 6.36 5.40
N CYS A 228 4.86 7.62 4.97
CA CYS A 228 5.98 8.53 4.68
C CYS A 228 6.83 8.84 5.92
N ASP A 229 6.24 8.86 7.10
CA ASP A 229 6.92 9.08 8.39
C ASP A 229 7.66 7.83 8.92
N GLY A 230 7.75 6.77 8.11
CA GLY A 230 8.59 5.62 8.38
C GLY A 230 7.98 4.56 9.28
N TYR A 231 6.65 4.53 9.37
CA TYR A 231 5.93 3.46 10.03
C TYR A 231 5.48 2.40 9.03
N TYR A 232 5.33 1.18 9.51
CA TYR A 232 4.72 0.10 8.77
C TYR A 232 3.73 -0.67 9.64
N ARG A 233 2.80 -1.35 8.99
CA ARG A 233 1.93 -2.35 9.62
C ARG A 233 1.55 -3.44 8.63
N LEU A 234 1.10 -4.56 9.17
CA LEU A 234 0.43 -5.61 8.42
C LEU A 234 -0.95 -5.81 9.03
N TRP A 235 -1.98 -5.79 8.19
CA TRP A 235 -3.36 -5.92 8.65
C TRP A 235 -4.21 -6.72 7.67
N LYS A 236 -5.34 -7.19 8.15
CA LYS A 236 -6.33 -7.98 7.41
C LYS A 236 -7.61 -7.16 7.28
N TRP A 237 -8.17 -7.12 6.09
CA TRP A 237 -9.48 -6.54 5.81
C TRP A 237 -10.49 -7.64 5.51
N ASP A 238 -11.67 -7.56 6.14
CA ASP A 238 -12.83 -8.37 5.81
C ASP A 238 -14.08 -7.49 5.64
N GLY A 239 -14.36 -7.10 4.40
CA GLY A 239 -15.52 -6.28 4.04
C GLY A 239 -16.87 -7.00 4.17
N LYS A 240 -16.89 -8.30 4.49
CA LYS A 240 -18.13 -9.09 4.66
C LYS A 240 -18.64 -9.10 6.10
N VAL A 241 -17.86 -8.58 7.05
CA VAL A 241 -18.20 -8.56 8.47
C VAL A 241 -18.89 -7.23 8.82
N GLY A 242 -20.20 -7.30 9.04
CA GLY A 242 -21.03 -6.13 9.37
C GLY A 242 -21.11 -5.10 8.23
N ASP A 243 -21.82 -3.99 8.47
CA ASP A 243 -22.09 -2.99 7.42
C ASP A 243 -20.86 -2.16 7.04
N LYS A 244 -19.81 -2.16 7.87
CA LYS A 244 -18.60 -1.34 7.70
C LYS A 244 -17.33 -2.17 7.45
N GLY A 245 -17.44 -3.49 7.36
CA GLY A 245 -16.29 -4.38 7.33
C GLY A 245 -15.50 -4.41 8.65
N LEU A 246 -14.50 -5.29 8.70
CA LEU A 246 -13.61 -5.46 9.85
C LEU A 246 -12.14 -5.37 9.42
N ALA A 247 -11.41 -4.43 10.04
CA ALA A 247 -9.96 -4.34 9.94
C ALA A 247 -9.30 -4.93 11.20
N VAL A 248 -8.41 -5.90 11.02
CA VAL A 248 -7.66 -6.52 12.13
C VAL A 248 -6.16 -6.32 11.92
N SER A 249 -5.48 -5.71 12.89
CA SER A 249 -4.02 -5.59 12.83
C SER A 249 -3.36 -6.92 13.18
N LEU A 250 -2.42 -7.36 12.33
CA LEU A 250 -1.62 -8.57 12.53
C LEU A 250 -0.22 -8.21 13.05
N LEU A 251 0.38 -7.18 12.46
CA LEU A 251 1.50 -6.44 13.03
C LEU A 251 1.03 -5.01 13.28
N ASN A 252 1.08 -4.60 14.55
CA ASN A 252 0.80 -3.22 14.94
C ASN A 252 1.82 -2.26 14.32
N TRP A 253 1.43 -0.99 14.25
CA TRP A 253 2.31 0.07 13.77
C TRP A 253 3.66 0.06 14.48
N LYS A 254 4.73 0.04 13.69
CA LYS A 254 6.11 0.12 14.17
C LYS A 254 6.95 0.97 13.23
N GLN A 255 7.86 1.75 13.79
CA GLN A 255 8.81 2.54 13.01
C GLN A 255 10.00 1.69 12.55
N SER A 256 10.56 1.98 11.38
CA SER A 256 11.78 1.33 10.88
C SER A 256 12.73 2.34 10.24
N ASP A 257 14.02 2.18 10.52
CA ASP A 257 15.12 2.90 9.86
C ASP A 257 15.37 2.38 8.43
N LYS A 258 14.75 1.26 8.05
CA LYS A 258 14.88 0.68 6.70
C LYS A 258 13.96 1.35 5.68
N ILE A 259 13.00 2.14 6.14
CA ILE A 259 12.09 2.90 5.26
C ILE A 259 12.77 4.23 4.93
N ASN A 260 12.94 4.53 3.65
CA ASN A 260 13.35 5.85 3.20
C ASN A 260 12.16 6.80 3.39
N GLN A 261 12.26 7.70 4.37
CA GLN A 261 11.15 8.55 4.84
C GLN A 261 11.02 9.86 4.06
N GLY A 262 9.80 10.38 4.01
CA GLY A 262 9.48 11.67 3.39
C GLY A 262 9.13 11.57 1.92
N ALA A 263 9.10 12.73 1.27
CA ALA A 263 8.71 12.87 -0.12
C ALA A 263 9.78 12.38 -1.10
N ASN A 264 9.33 11.90 -2.26
CA ASN A 264 10.10 11.45 -3.41
C ASN A 264 11.17 10.39 -3.08
N GLN A 265 10.94 9.58 -2.06
CA GLN A 265 11.80 8.47 -1.69
C GLN A 265 11.35 7.19 -2.36
N THR A 266 12.30 6.39 -2.84
CA THR A 266 12.02 5.07 -3.40
C THR A 266 12.20 4.00 -2.33
N ASN A 267 11.22 3.10 -2.22
CA ASN A 267 11.22 1.96 -1.32
C ASN A 267 10.79 0.69 -2.07
N ARG A 268 11.44 -0.44 -1.77
CA ARG A 268 11.05 -1.77 -2.24
C ARG A 268 10.38 -2.53 -1.10
N LEU A 269 9.07 -2.72 -1.20
CA LEU A 269 8.28 -3.53 -0.28
C LEU A 269 8.33 -4.98 -0.74
N GLY A 270 8.48 -5.93 0.18
CA GLY A 270 8.38 -7.35 -0.09
C GLY A 270 7.42 -8.05 0.87
N VAL A 271 6.64 -9.01 0.38
CA VAL A 271 5.80 -9.90 1.20
C VAL A 271 6.07 -11.33 0.78
N LYS A 272 6.66 -12.12 1.68
CA LYS A 272 6.84 -13.57 1.50
C LYS A 272 5.74 -14.29 2.27
N VAL A 273 4.98 -15.11 1.57
CA VAL A 273 3.94 -15.94 2.17
C VAL A 273 4.22 -17.41 1.85
N VAL A 274 4.32 -18.21 2.90
CA VAL A 274 4.49 -19.66 2.83
C VAL A 274 3.53 -20.31 3.81
N ASP A 275 2.60 -21.11 3.29
CA ASP A 275 1.48 -21.69 4.00
C ASP A 275 0.63 -20.61 4.71
N LYS A 276 0.77 -20.46 6.03
CA LYS A 276 0.11 -19.41 6.84
C LYS A 276 1.06 -18.35 7.36
N LYS A 277 2.38 -18.50 7.15
CA LYS A 277 3.40 -17.56 7.61
C LYS A 277 3.52 -16.43 6.59
N ILE A 278 3.34 -15.20 7.05
CA ILE A 278 3.53 -13.98 6.29
C ILE A 278 4.75 -13.26 6.87
N THR A 279 5.77 -13.02 6.06
CA THR A 279 6.94 -12.22 6.42
C THR A 279 7.00 -10.99 5.52
N ILE A 280 7.21 -9.82 6.11
CA ILE A 280 7.30 -8.55 5.39
C ILE A 280 8.74 -8.02 5.37
N TYR A 281 9.11 -7.41 4.25
CA TYR A 281 10.44 -6.90 3.97
C TYR A 281 10.36 -5.44 3.52
N MET A 282 11.40 -4.68 3.82
CA MET A 282 11.62 -3.34 3.34
C MET A 282 13.06 -3.20 2.85
N ASN A 283 13.23 -2.80 1.59
CA ASN A 283 14.52 -2.60 0.96
C ASN A 283 15.45 -3.82 1.13
N GLY A 284 14.90 -5.04 1.02
CA GLY A 284 15.64 -6.29 1.16
C GLY A 284 15.94 -6.73 2.60
N VAL A 285 15.36 -6.07 3.61
CA VAL A 285 15.55 -6.39 5.04
C VAL A 285 14.23 -6.81 5.66
N GLU A 286 14.21 -7.92 6.38
CA GLU A 286 13.02 -8.40 7.11
C GLU A 286 12.62 -7.40 8.20
N LEU A 287 11.34 -7.05 8.24
CA LEU A 287 10.76 -6.21 9.29
C LEU A 287 10.05 -7.01 10.38
N GLY A 288 9.44 -8.14 10.00
CA GLY A 288 8.76 -9.03 10.92
C GLY A 288 7.90 -10.09 10.21
N SER A 289 7.35 -11.02 11.00
CA SER A 289 6.47 -12.08 10.50
C SER A 289 5.31 -12.40 11.45
N VAL A 290 4.23 -12.94 10.87
CA VAL A 290 3.02 -13.41 11.57
C VAL A 290 2.52 -14.72 10.97
N SER A 291 1.61 -15.38 11.69
CA SER A 291 0.88 -16.54 11.18
C SER A 291 -0.63 -16.25 11.20
N ASP A 292 -1.28 -16.24 10.04
CA ASP A 292 -2.75 -16.10 9.91
C ASP A 292 -3.24 -16.98 8.75
N SER A 293 -4.39 -17.62 8.92
CA SER A 293 -4.95 -18.61 7.98
C SER A 293 -6.31 -18.20 7.40
N SER A 294 -6.68 -16.92 7.50
CA SER A 294 -7.99 -16.43 7.05
C SER A 294 -8.13 -16.49 5.54
N TYR A 295 -7.05 -16.16 4.82
CA TYR A 295 -6.98 -16.26 3.36
C TYR A 295 -5.79 -17.13 3.00
N SER A 296 -6.05 -18.30 2.41
CA SER A 296 -5.03 -19.31 2.07
C SER A 296 -4.38 -19.07 0.71
N ALA A 297 -5.11 -18.44 -0.21
CA ALA A 297 -4.66 -18.11 -1.55
C ALA A 297 -5.46 -16.93 -2.08
N GLY A 298 -4.95 -16.22 -3.08
CA GLY A 298 -5.68 -15.12 -3.68
C GLY A 298 -4.86 -14.30 -4.65
N PHE A 299 -5.48 -13.26 -5.16
CA PHE A 299 -4.87 -12.28 -6.04
C PHE A 299 -4.10 -11.24 -5.21
N PHE A 300 -3.26 -10.46 -5.88
CA PHE A 300 -2.49 -9.39 -5.27
C PHE A 300 -2.55 -8.13 -6.11
N GLY A 301 -2.13 -7.01 -5.54
CA GLY A 301 -2.11 -5.72 -6.20
C GLY A 301 -1.50 -4.66 -5.31
N ALA A 302 -1.78 -3.41 -5.63
CA ALA A 302 -1.27 -2.26 -4.89
C ALA A 302 -2.42 -1.42 -4.34
N PHE A 303 -2.12 -0.67 -3.29
CA PHE A 303 -3.07 0.26 -2.69
C PHE A 303 -2.39 1.55 -2.24
N VAL A 304 -3.20 2.58 -2.08
CA VAL A 304 -2.80 3.89 -1.55
C VAL A 304 -3.82 4.35 -0.52
N ARG A 305 -3.36 5.16 0.43
CA ARG A 305 -4.20 5.81 1.43
C ARG A 305 -3.57 7.12 1.89
N SER A 306 -4.33 8.21 1.86
CA SER A 306 -3.96 9.50 2.42
C SER A 306 -3.92 9.46 3.94
N GLY A 307 -2.99 10.21 4.52
CA GLY A 307 -2.82 10.40 5.96
C GLY A 307 -3.66 11.55 6.53
N GLY A 308 -4.39 12.28 5.68
CA GLY A 308 -5.17 13.46 6.04
C GLY A 308 -6.09 13.93 4.91
N ASP A 309 -6.34 15.24 4.83
CA ASP A 309 -7.40 15.82 3.98
C ASP A 309 -6.97 16.12 2.53
N SER A 310 -5.71 15.85 2.17
CA SER A 310 -5.19 16.07 0.81
C SER A 310 -5.19 14.79 -0.01
N ASN A 311 -5.45 14.91 -1.31
CA ASN A 311 -5.24 13.82 -2.25
C ASN A 311 -3.75 13.46 -2.29
N TYR A 312 -3.44 12.20 -2.00
CA TYR A 312 -2.08 11.68 -2.03
C TYR A 312 -1.89 10.78 -3.26
N THR A 313 -0.81 10.98 -4.01
CA THR A 313 -0.44 10.16 -5.17
C THR A 313 0.88 9.43 -4.91
N ALA A 314 0.81 8.10 -4.88
CA ALA A 314 2.00 7.24 -4.94
C ALA A 314 2.38 6.94 -6.39
N LYS A 315 3.68 6.82 -6.67
CA LYS A 315 4.20 6.43 -7.99
C LYS A 315 4.74 5.00 -7.89
N LEU A 316 4.10 4.05 -8.55
CA LEU A 316 4.52 2.65 -8.55
C LEU A 316 5.36 2.37 -9.79
N ASP A 317 6.51 1.75 -9.59
CA ASP A 317 7.59 1.63 -10.59
C ASP A 317 7.76 0.19 -11.07
N GLU A 318 7.65 -0.79 -10.18
CA GLU A 318 7.80 -2.19 -10.58
C GLU A 318 7.04 -3.09 -9.62
N MET A 319 6.42 -4.14 -10.15
CA MET A 319 5.91 -5.23 -9.34
C MET A 319 6.40 -6.57 -9.87
N LYS A 320 6.84 -7.43 -8.94
CA LYS A 320 7.37 -8.76 -9.22
C LYS A 320 6.71 -9.79 -8.33
N TYR A 321 6.64 -11.03 -8.81
CA TYR A 321 6.30 -12.14 -7.94
C TYR A 321 7.08 -13.41 -8.28
N TRP A 322 7.28 -14.25 -7.28
CA TRP A 322 7.83 -15.60 -7.36
C TRP A 322 6.83 -16.56 -6.73
N GLU A 323 6.51 -17.64 -7.45
CA GLU A 323 5.70 -18.74 -6.92
C GLU A 323 6.57 -19.72 -6.14
N ASN A 324 6.03 -20.26 -5.05
CA ASN A 324 6.68 -21.26 -4.20
C ASN A 324 8.09 -20.85 -3.72
N PRO A 325 8.24 -19.73 -3.00
CA PRO A 325 9.53 -19.19 -2.57
C PRO A 325 10.16 -19.96 -1.39
N LYS A 326 9.99 -21.28 -1.34
CA LYS A 326 10.44 -22.15 -0.24
C LYS A 326 11.95 -22.35 -0.24
#